data_AF-A0A1F1KD00-F1
#
_entry.id   AF-A0A1F1KD00-F1
#
_cell.length_a   1.000
_cell.length_b   1.000
_cell.length_c   1.000
_cell.angle_alpha   90.00
_cell.angle_beta   90.00
_cell.angle_gamma   90.00
#
_symmetry.space_group_name_H-M   'P 1'
#
loop_
_entity.id
_entity.type
_entity.pdbx_description
1 polymer ?
#
loop_
_entity_poly.entity_id
_entity_poly.type
_entity_poly.pdbx_seq_one_letter_code
_entity_poly.pdbx_strand_id
1 'polypeptide(L)' 'MDEQKIRDYERGIGELDDTEVQALTVQALTDALDYFGARFVPESDRGGVGVRRKFSRTKVRMIDRWESEGGPVAEDDV' A
#
# COMPACT_ATOMS: atom_id res chain seq x y z
N MET A 1 -17.52 -1.72 10.79
CA MET A 1 -18.52 -0.62 10.76
C MET A 1 -19.78 -1.15 10.10
N ASP A 2 -20.93 -0.59 10.47
CA ASP A 2 -22.22 -0.94 9.84
C ASP A 2 -22.31 -0.30 8.44
N GLU A 3 -22.49 -1.12 7.41
CA GLU A 3 -22.60 -0.69 6.02
C GLU A 3 -23.79 0.25 5.78
N GLN A 4 -24.91 0.03 6.49
CA GLN A 4 -26.09 0.88 6.35
C GLN A 4 -25.81 2.27 6.93
N LYS A 5 -25.13 2.33 8.08
CA LYS A 5 -24.76 3.59 8.74
C LYS A 5 -23.78 4.42 7.89
N ILE A 6 -22.78 3.78 7.27
CA ILE A 6 -21.88 4.44 6.32
C ILE A 6 -22.66 5.01 5.14
N ARG A 7 -23.56 4.22 4.54
CA ARG A 7 -24.37 4.64 3.39
C ARG A 7 -25.24 5.85 3.73
N ASP A 8 -25.85 5.87 4.91
CA ASP A 8 -26.70 6.99 5.34
C ASP A 8 -25.89 8.26 5.61
N TYR A 9 -24.68 8.11 6.19
CA TYR A 9 -23.73 9.20 6.34
C TYR A 9 -23.28 9.79 4.99
N GLU A 10 -22.91 8.95 4.03
CA GLU A 10 -22.51 9.39 2.67
C GLU A 10 -23.63 10.11 1.91
N ARG A 11 -24.89 9.77 2.21
CA ARG A 11 -26.07 10.43 1.63
C ARG A 11 -26.48 11.70 2.38
N GLY A 12 -25.83 12.02 3.50
CA GLY A 12 -26.18 13.15 4.36
C GLY A 12 -27.49 12.96 5.13
N ILE A 13 -27.95 11.72 5.31
CA ILE A 13 -29.20 11.36 6.00
C ILE A 13 -28.92 10.82 7.41
N GLY A 14 -27.66 10.49 7.72
CA GLY A 14 -27.20 10.06 9.04
C GLY A 14 -25.94 10.78 9.49
N GLU A 15 -25.68 10.77 10.80
CA GLU A 15 -24.48 11.34 11.41
C GLU A 15 -23.59 10.22 11.97
N LEU A 16 -22.28 10.47 11.92
CA LEU A 16 -21.25 9.67 12.57
C LEU A 16 -20.62 10.53 13.66
N ASP A 17 -20.23 9.91 14.76
CA ASP A 17 -19.39 10.60 15.74
C ASP A 17 -17.94 10.77 15.21
N ASP A 18 -17.14 11.61 15.87
CA ASP A 18 -15.77 11.89 15.44
C ASP A 18 -14.89 10.63 15.35
N THR A 19 -15.14 9.64 16.21
CA THR A 19 -14.39 8.37 16.22
C THR A 19 -14.75 7.52 15.00
N GLU A 20 -16.03 7.48 14.66
CA GLU A 20 -16.56 6.78 13.50
C GLU A 20 -16.09 7.43 12.18
N VAL A 21 -16.11 8.77 12.11
CA VAL A 21 -15.58 9.53 10.97
C VAL A 21 -14.08 9.26 10.81
N GLN A 22 -13.32 9.28 11.90
CA GLN A 22 -11.89 8.98 11.87
C GLN A 22 -11.61 7.56 11.36
N ALA A 23 -12.34 6.56 11.87
CA ALA A 23 -12.20 5.18 11.45
C ALA A 23 -12.55 4.98 9.96
N LEU A 24 -13.65 5.59 9.49
CA LEU A 24 -14.04 5.57 8.08
C LEU A 24 -12.97 6.21 7.19
N THR A 25 -12.42 7.36 7.61
CA THR A 25 -11.40 8.09 6.86
C THR A 25 -10.11 7.30 6.75
N VAL A 26 -9.65 6.70 7.85
CA VAL A 26 -8.45 5.85 7.86
C VAL A 26 -8.63 4.62 6.98
N GLN A 27 -9.81 3.99 7.03
CA GLN A 27 -10.13 2.84 6.18
C GLN A 27 -10.11 3.23 4.70
N ALA A 28 -10.83 4.28 4.31
CA ALA A 28 -10.90 4.74 2.92
C ALA A 28 -9.52 5.14 2.37
N LEU A 29 -8.70 5.81 3.19
CA LEU A 29 -7.33 6.17 2.82
C LEU A 29 -6.44 4.93 2.66
N THR A 30 -6.55 3.96 3.58
CA THR A 30 -5.81 2.69 3.53
C THR A 30 -6.15 1.92 2.26
N ASP A 31 -7.44 1.81 1.92
CA ASP A 31 -7.92 1.11 0.73
C ASP A 31 -7.47 1.80 -0.56
N ALA A 32 -7.55 3.13 -0.62
CA ALA A 32 -7.06 3.90 -1.76
C ALA A 32 -5.55 3.69 -1.95
N LEU A 33 -4.76 3.80 -0.88
CA LEU A 33 -3.33 3.56 -0.93
C LEU A 33 -3.02 2.12 -1.33
N ASP A 34 -3.76 1.13 -0.81
CA ASP A 34 -3.59 -0.27 -1.16
C ASP A 34 -3.90 -0.55 -2.64
N TYR A 35 -4.96 0.06 -3.16
CA TYR A 35 -5.36 0.03 -4.56
C TYR A 35 -4.28 0.62 -5.47
N PHE A 36 -3.74 1.80 -5.12
CA PHE A 36 -2.63 2.40 -5.86
C PHE A 36 -1.29 1.72 -5.64
N GLY A 37 -1.26 0.71 -4.75
CA GLY A 37 -0.21 -0.26 -4.55
C GLY A 37 0.80 0.09 -3.47
N ALA A 38 0.39 0.80 -2.43
CA ALA A 38 0.96 0.61 -1.11
C ALA A 38 0.51 -0.76 -0.56
N ARG A 39 1.24 -1.31 0.41
CA ARG A 39 0.83 -2.48 1.18
C ARG A 39 1.26 -2.21 2.61
N PHE A 40 0.28 -2.15 3.50
CA PHE A 40 0.53 -1.98 4.93
C PHE A 40 1.01 -3.31 5.51
N VAL A 41 2.09 -3.25 6.28
CA VAL A 41 2.67 -4.40 6.98
C VAL A 41 2.34 -4.21 8.46
N PRO A 42 1.48 -5.07 9.04
CA PRO A 42 1.18 -4.98 10.45
C PRO A 42 2.43 -5.31 11.26
N GLU A 43 2.42 -4.86 12.51
CA GLU A 43 3.44 -5.30 13.46
C GLU A 43 3.40 -6.82 13.62
N SER A 44 4.57 -7.43 13.67
CA SER A 44 4.75 -8.88 13.84
C SER A 44 5.51 -9.18 15.13
N ASP A 45 5.47 -10.44 15.58
CA ASP A 45 6.22 -10.89 16.77
C ASP A 45 7.75 -10.70 16.65
N ARG A 46 8.25 -10.50 15.43
CA ARG A 46 9.66 -10.22 15.14
C ARG A 46 9.98 -8.71 15.07
N GLY A 47 8.99 -7.87 15.40
CA GLY A 47 9.07 -6.43 15.38
C GLY A 47 8.88 -5.81 14.00
N GLY A 48 8.48 -4.55 14.01
CA GLY A 48 8.45 -3.68 12.83
C GLY A 48 7.05 -3.48 12.25
N VAL A 49 6.71 -2.21 12.03
CA VAL A 49 5.52 -1.73 11.33
C VAL A 49 5.98 -0.93 10.11
N GLY A 50 5.26 -0.99 8.99
CA GLY A 50 5.65 -0.18 7.83
C GLY A 50 4.76 -0.32 6.61
N VAL A 51 5.22 0.29 5.52
CA VAL A 51 4.53 0.31 4.23
C VAL A 51 5.48 -0.16 3.15
N ARG A 52 5.03 -1.06 2.27
CA ARG A 52 5.77 -1.59 1.12
C ARG A 52 5.08 -1.22 -0.18
N ARG A 53 5.83 -0.85 -1.22
CA ARG A 53 5.27 -0.68 -2.57
C ARG A 53 5.02 -2.05 -3.22
N LYS A 54 3.81 -2.29 -3.71
CA LYS A 54 3.49 -3.39 -4.62
C LYS A 54 4.13 -3.09 -5.99
N PHE A 55 5.13 -3.87 -6.37
CA PHE A 55 5.66 -3.86 -7.73
C PHE A 55 4.81 -4.80 -8.59
N SER A 56 4.32 -4.30 -9.73
CA SER A 56 3.66 -5.19 -10.69
C SER A 56 4.66 -6.19 -11.27
N ARG A 57 4.20 -7.39 -11.64
CA ARG A 57 5.06 -8.44 -12.22
C ARG A 57 5.84 -7.95 -13.45
N THR A 58 5.28 -7.00 -14.20
CA THR A 58 5.94 -6.35 -15.33
C THR A 58 7.08 -5.43 -14.89
N LYS A 59 6.90 -4.64 -13.83
CA LYS A 59 7.93 -3.76 -13.28
C LYS A 59 9.09 -4.57 -12.68
N VAL A 60 8.79 -5.67 -11.99
CA VAL A 60 9.82 -6.59 -11.48
C VAL A 60 10.69 -7.14 -12.62
N ARG A 61 10.08 -7.67 -13.69
CA ARG A 61 10.83 -8.16 -14.86
C ARG A 61 11.67 -7.10 -15.56
N MET A 62 11.22 -5.83 -15.56
CA MET A 62 12.01 -4.73 -16.12
C MET A 62 13.25 -4.45 -15.26
N ILE A 63 13.11 -4.47 -13.93
CA ILE A 63 14.25 -4.35 -13.00
C ILE A 63 15.21 -5.52 -13.20
N ASP A 64 14.72 -6.76 -13.21
CA ASP A 64 15.57 -7.95 -13.40
C ASP A 64 16.35 -7.88 -14.73
N ARG A 65 15.72 -7.38 -15.80
CA ARG A 65 16.38 -7.19 -17.09
C ARG A 65 17.48 -6.14 -17.02
N TRP A 66 17.22 -4.99 -16.39
CA TRP A 66 18.22 -3.93 -16.23
C TRP A 66 19.41 -4.38 -15.37
N GLU A 67 19.18 -5.18 -14.33
CA GLU A 67 20.26 -5.77 -13.54
C GLU A 67 21.07 -6.82 -14.32
N SER A 68 20.41 -7.54 -15.24
CA SER A 68 21.05 -8.54 -16.09
C SER A 68 21.75 -7.96 -17.32
N GLU A 69 21.66 -6.65 -17.58
CA GLU A 69 22.36 -5.96 -18.67
C GLU A 69 23.80 -5.55 -18.30
N GLY A 70 24.27 -5.85 -17.09
CA GLY A 70 25.68 -5.78 -16.73
C GLY A 70 26.51 -6.75 -17.57
N GLY A 71 27.13 -6.25 -18.63
CA GLY A 71 28.10 -6.99 -19.45
C GLY A 71 29.26 -7.56 -18.61
N PRO A 72 30.08 -8.47 -19.18
CA PRO A 72 31.16 -9.11 -18.45
C PRO A 72 32.05 -8.09 -17.74
N VAL A 73 32.39 -8.35 -16.48
CA VAL A 73 33.37 -7.57 -15.71
C VAL A 73 34.65 -7.54 -16.53
N ALA A 74 35.04 -6.36 -17.02
CA ALA A 74 36.37 -6.17 -17.58
C ALA A 74 37.38 -6.38 -16.44
N GLU A 75 38.44 -7.13 -16.70
CA GLU A 75 39.55 -7.22 -15.74
C GLU A 75 40.05 -5.79 -15.48
N ASP A 76 39.93 -5.35 -14.23
CA ASP A 76 40.54 -4.11 -13.75
C ASP A 76 42.05 -4.36 -13.77
N ASP A 77 42.76 -3.79 -14.76
CA ASP A 77 44.23 -3.83 -14.82
C ASP A 77 44.78 -3.00 -13.64
N VAL A 78 44.98 -3.67 -12.50
CA VAL A 78 45.69 -3.16 -11.32
C VAL A 78 47.20 -3.43 -11.37
#